data_AF-A0A671MTF7-F1
#
_entry.id   AF-A0A671MTF7-F1
#
_cell.length_a   1.000
_cell.length_b   1.000
_cell.length_c   1.000
_cell.angle_alpha   90.00
_cell.angle_beta   90.00
_cell.angle_gamma   90.00
#
_symmetry.space_group_name_H-M   'P 1'
#
loop_
_entity.id
_entity.type
_entity.pdbx_description
1 polymer ?
#
loop_
_entity_poly.entity_id
_entity_poly.type
_entity_poly.pdbx_seq_one_letter_code
_entity_poly.pdbx_strand_id
1 'polypeptide(L)'
;MVKKAKSPVTYAKMKGIVSYFTGKLKYLAIPQTLIKIDILRFWVCYSNPQSEEPQSRVSVADFDYLKVIGTGSFGKVFLASHRENGRYYAVKVLQKHIILTRKEERNVMCEHRVLLKTLNHPFLVKLHFSFQTKDRLYLVLDYACGGELFYHLQREGVFGEPRARFYAAEMACALGYLHSLKIVYRDLKPENILLDSAGHVVLTDFGLCKEGMSGRGTTRTFCGTPEYLAPEVLLQKEYDRTVDWWGLGAVLHEMLYGLPPFYNADRLEMLRNIIYQPLVLKPGVSSAARDLLMRLLNRDRAKRLGAKRDLTELQSHPFFSSIHWDELVAKQIPPPYVPLLSGPGDLTNIDPRFTELPVPQSLGACEEYGATFPGFTYINENILSLTRGHEDRILSDQ
;
A
#
# COMPACT_ATOMS: atom_id res chain seq x y z
N MET A 1 -27.50 -44.60 -2.20
CA MET A 1 -28.05 -44.25 -0.87
C MET A 1 -28.12 -42.73 -0.74
N VAL A 2 -29.29 -42.15 -0.97
CA VAL A 2 -29.54 -40.71 -0.81
C VAL A 2 -29.73 -40.42 0.69
N LYS A 3 -28.90 -39.56 1.27
CA LYS A 3 -29.09 -39.06 2.65
C LYS A 3 -30.18 -37.98 2.65
N LYS A 4 -31.28 -38.23 3.37
CA LYS A 4 -32.41 -37.28 3.55
C LYS A 4 -31.95 -35.99 4.25
N ALA A 5 -32.36 -34.85 3.69
CA ALA A 5 -32.28 -33.53 4.32
C ALA A 5 -33.19 -33.44 5.55
N LYS A 6 -32.72 -32.76 6.61
CA LYS A 6 -33.52 -32.44 7.80
C LYS A 6 -34.58 -31.39 7.44
N SER A 7 -35.80 -31.57 7.92
CA SER A 7 -36.95 -30.69 7.67
C SER A 7 -36.75 -29.27 8.24
N PRO A 8 -37.29 -28.23 7.57
CA PRO A 8 -37.23 -26.86 8.05
C PRO A 8 -38.03 -26.68 9.35
N VAL A 9 -37.49 -25.88 10.27
CA VAL A 9 -38.14 -25.54 11.54
C VAL A 9 -39.41 -24.74 11.26
N THR A 10 -40.57 -25.22 11.71
CA THR A 10 -41.85 -24.54 11.51
C THR A 10 -41.95 -23.24 12.33
N TYR A 11 -42.70 -22.26 11.81
CA TYR A 11 -42.95 -20.94 12.44
C TYR A 11 -43.38 -21.02 13.92
N ALA A 12 -44.12 -22.08 14.28
CA ALA A 12 -44.53 -22.35 15.67
C ALA A 12 -43.36 -22.66 16.62
N LYS A 13 -42.32 -23.38 16.14
CA LYS A 13 -41.10 -23.66 16.93
C LYS A 13 -40.25 -22.39 17.12
N MET A 14 -40.23 -21.49 16.14
CA MET A 14 -39.51 -20.21 16.24
C MET A 14 -40.17 -19.22 17.21
N LYS A 15 -41.52 -19.15 17.27
CA LYS A 15 -42.21 -18.34 18.30
C LYS A 15 -41.82 -18.76 19.73
N GLY A 16 -41.64 -20.06 19.96
CA GLY A 16 -41.16 -20.59 21.25
C GLY A 16 -39.72 -20.15 21.58
N ILE A 17 -38.83 -20.14 20.59
CA ILE A 17 -37.43 -19.73 20.76
C ILE A 17 -37.31 -18.22 20.98
N VAL A 18 -38.03 -17.40 20.21
CA VAL A 18 -38.05 -15.94 20.38
C VAL A 18 -38.66 -15.55 21.73
N SER A 19 -39.72 -16.23 22.18
CA SER A 19 -40.29 -16.05 23.52
C SER A 19 -39.29 -16.43 24.63
N TYR A 20 -38.53 -17.52 24.44
CA TYR A 20 -37.48 -17.96 25.38
C TYR A 20 -36.35 -16.93 25.52
N PHE A 21 -35.86 -16.36 24.41
CA PHE A 21 -34.78 -15.37 24.43
C PHE A 21 -35.24 -13.99 24.90
N THR A 22 -36.44 -13.55 24.50
CA THR A 22 -37.03 -12.28 24.98
C THR A 22 -37.39 -12.34 26.47
N GLY A 23 -37.77 -13.52 26.99
CA GLY A 23 -37.96 -13.74 28.43
C GLY A 23 -36.68 -13.66 29.26
N LYS A 24 -35.54 -14.15 28.73
CA LYS A 24 -34.23 -14.09 29.42
C LYS A 24 -33.55 -12.72 29.35
N LEU A 25 -33.86 -11.90 28.35
CA LEU A 25 -33.23 -10.59 28.14
C LEU A 25 -33.89 -9.43 28.92
N LYS A 26 -34.95 -9.68 29.70
CA LYS A 26 -35.59 -8.66 30.55
C LYS A 26 -34.69 -8.06 31.65
N TYR A 27 -33.52 -8.63 31.90
CA TYR A 27 -32.56 -8.17 32.91
C TYR A 27 -31.41 -7.31 32.36
N LEU A 28 -31.36 -7.08 31.05
CA LEU A 28 -30.40 -6.16 30.42
C LEU A 28 -31.17 -4.96 29.88
N ALA A 29 -30.79 -3.76 30.32
CA ALA A 29 -31.41 -2.48 29.97
C ALA A 29 -31.11 -2.09 28.49
N ILE A 30 -31.56 -2.91 27.54
CA ILE A 30 -31.46 -2.66 26.11
C ILE A 30 -32.85 -2.21 25.61
N PRO A 31 -32.96 -1.09 24.86
CA PRO A 31 -34.22 -0.64 24.31
C PRO A 31 -34.87 -1.70 23.40
N GLN A 32 -36.13 -2.07 23.67
CA GLN A 32 -36.86 -3.12 22.94
C GLN A 32 -37.01 -2.86 21.43
N THR A 33 -36.82 -1.61 21.00
CA THR A 33 -36.84 -1.19 19.59
C THR A 33 -35.62 -1.70 18.80
N LEU A 34 -34.44 -1.74 19.41
CA LEU A 34 -33.21 -2.27 18.78
C LEU A 34 -33.29 -3.78 18.54
N ILE A 35 -33.86 -4.53 19.49
CA ILE A 35 -34.04 -5.98 19.36
C ILE A 35 -35.01 -6.33 18.23
N LYS A 36 -36.07 -5.53 18.02
CA LYS A 36 -37.00 -5.71 16.90
C LYS A 36 -36.35 -5.43 15.55
N ILE A 37 -35.50 -4.41 15.44
CA ILE A 37 -34.80 -4.05 14.19
C ILE A 37 -33.82 -5.15 13.78
N ASP A 38 -33.05 -5.70 14.72
CA ASP A 38 -32.09 -6.77 14.42
C ASP A 38 -32.77 -8.09 14.04
N ILE A 39 -33.89 -8.43 14.68
CA ILE A 39 -34.65 -9.65 14.32
C ILE A 39 -35.35 -9.49 12.96
N LEU A 40 -35.85 -8.30 12.61
CA LEU A 40 -36.41 -8.02 11.28
C LEU A 40 -35.34 -8.02 10.19
N ARG A 41 -34.15 -7.46 10.45
CA ARG A 41 -32.99 -7.58 9.54
C ARG A 41 -32.57 -9.03 9.34
N PHE A 42 -32.51 -9.81 10.42
CA PHE A 42 -32.21 -11.24 10.35
C PHE A 42 -33.27 -12.01 9.55
N TRP A 43 -34.56 -11.64 9.67
CA TRP A 43 -35.66 -12.26 8.92
C TRP A 43 -35.67 -11.88 7.43
N VAL A 44 -35.34 -10.63 7.07
CA VAL A 44 -35.19 -10.20 5.67
C VAL A 44 -34.04 -10.95 5.00
N CYS A 45 -32.90 -11.13 5.69
CA CYS A 45 -31.78 -11.93 5.18
C CYS A 45 -32.08 -13.43 5.07
N TYR A 46 -32.98 -13.98 5.89
CA TYR A 46 -33.29 -15.42 5.92
C TYR A 46 -34.47 -15.82 5.02
N SER A 47 -35.35 -14.86 4.67
CA SER A 47 -36.59 -15.13 3.92
C SER A 47 -36.47 -14.89 2.42
N ASN A 48 -35.34 -14.35 1.95
CA ASN A 48 -35.08 -14.19 0.52
C ASN A 48 -33.67 -14.67 0.13
N PRO A 49 -33.48 -15.95 -0.23
CA PRO A 49 -32.19 -16.45 -0.70
C PRO A 49 -31.79 -15.92 -2.09
N GLN A 50 -32.58 -15.04 -2.72
CA GLN A 50 -32.35 -14.47 -4.05
C GLN A 50 -32.75 -12.99 -4.16
N SER A 51 -32.28 -12.15 -3.25
CA SER A 51 -32.04 -10.74 -3.59
C SER A 51 -30.57 -10.43 -3.35
N GLU A 52 -29.73 -10.82 -4.32
CA GLU A 52 -28.50 -10.07 -4.56
C GLU A 52 -28.95 -8.66 -4.93
N GLU A 53 -28.79 -7.68 -4.04
CA GLU A 53 -28.65 -6.31 -4.54
C GLU A 53 -27.49 -6.33 -5.56
N PRO A 54 -27.60 -5.63 -6.70
CA PRO A 54 -26.51 -5.58 -7.65
C PRO A 54 -25.39 -4.73 -7.06
N GLN A 55 -24.57 -5.31 -6.17
CA GLN A 55 -23.21 -4.84 -6.01
C GLN A 55 -22.56 -5.08 -7.36
N SER A 56 -22.40 -4.00 -8.14
CA SER A 56 -21.66 -3.99 -9.40
C SER A 56 -20.30 -4.65 -9.16
N ARG A 57 -20.17 -5.94 -9.47
CA ARG A 57 -18.95 -6.69 -9.23
C ARG A 57 -17.94 -6.26 -10.28
N VAL A 58 -17.04 -5.36 -9.90
CA VAL A 58 -15.89 -4.98 -10.72
C VAL A 58 -15.12 -6.25 -11.11
N SER A 59 -14.80 -6.34 -12.40
CA SER A 59 -14.29 -7.53 -13.08
C SER A 59 -13.17 -7.18 -14.03
N VAL A 60 -12.55 -8.21 -14.63
CA VAL A 60 -11.51 -8.02 -15.65
C VAL A 60 -12.04 -7.25 -16.87
N ALA A 61 -13.31 -7.46 -17.23
CA ALA A 61 -13.90 -6.91 -18.45
C ALA A 61 -14.13 -5.39 -18.39
N ASP A 62 -14.06 -4.80 -17.19
CA ASP A 62 -14.27 -3.38 -16.95
C ASP A 62 -13.01 -2.54 -17.27
N PHE A 63 -11.88 -3.20 -17.59
CA PHE A 63 -10.60 -2.56 -17.83
C PHE A 63 -10.02 -2.90 -19.21
N ASP A 64 -9.53 -1.88 -19.91
CA ASP A 64 -8.68 -2.03 -21.08
C ASP A 64 -7.22 -2.03 -20.65
N TYR A 65 -6.56 -3.19 -20.74
CA TYR A 65 -5.15 -3.37 -20.37
C TYR A 65 -4.24 -2.90 -21.51
N LEU A 66 -3.53 -1.79 -21.29
CA LEU A 66 -2.82 -1.06 -22.35
C LEU A 66 -1.34 -1.46 -22.46
N LYS A 67 -0.64 -1.54 -21.32
CA LYS A 67 0.81 -1.77 -21.30
C LYS A 67 1.25 -2.48 -20.03
N VAL A 68 2.33 -3.27 -20.10
CA VAL A 68 3.03 -3.74 -18.90
C VAL A 68 3.90 -2.58 -18.39
N ILE A 69 3.75 -2.23 -17.11
CA ILE A 69 4.50 -1.15 -16.47
C ILE A 69 5.39 -1.63 -15.32
N GLY A 70 5.33 -2.92 -15.00
CA GLY A 70 6.21 -3.52 -14.00
C GLY A 70 6.04 -5.03 -13.89
N THR A 71 7.01 -5.66 -13.24
CA THR A 71 6.98 -7.10 -12.92
C THR A 71 7.24 -7.28 -11.44
N GLY A 72 6.42 -8.08 -10.77
CA GLY A 72 6.56 -8.40 -9.35
C GLY A 72 6.84 -9.89 -9.12
N SER A 73 7.09 -10.27 -7.87
CA SER A 73 7.46 -11.63 -7.49
C SER A 73 6.42 -12.71 -7.85
N PHE A 74 5.15 -12.33 -7.96
CA PHE A 74 4.02 -13.23 -8.22
C PHE A 74 3.24 -12.89 -9.49
N GLY A 75 3.70 -11.93 -10.29
CA GLY A 75 2.93 -11.48 -11.45
C GLY A 75 3.42 -10.19 -12.09
N LYS A 76 2.50 -9.47 -12.73
CA LYS A 76 2.80 -8.27 -13.53
C LYS A 76 1.91 -7.11 -13.12
N VAL A 77 2.38 -5.90 -13.35
CA VAL A 77 1.63 -4.66 -13.17
C VAL A 77 1.33 -4.10 -14.56
N PHE A 78 0.07 -3.78 -14.80
CA PHE A 78 -0.41 -3.26 -16.08
C PHE A 78 -0.94 -1.84 -15.91
N LEU A 79 -0.64 -0.97 -16.86
CA LEU A 79 -1.44 0.23 -17.08
C LEU A 79 -2.76 -0.20 -17.71
N ALA A 80 -3.88 0.18 -17.09
CA ALA A 80 -5.20 -0.09 -17.63
C ALA A 80 -6.12 1.14 -17.52
N SER A 81 -7.02 1.31 -18.48
CA SER A 81 -8.08 2.32 -18.43
C SER A 81 -9.40 1.65 -18.03
N HIS A 82 -10.15 2.24 -17.10
CA HIS A 82 -11.47 1.74 -16.74
C HIS A 82 -12.51 2.24 -17.75
N ARG A 83 -13.24 1.33 -18.38
CA ARG A 83 -14.10 1.61 -19.55
C ARG A 83 -15.20 2.62 -19.28
N GLU A 84 -15.77 2.61 -18.08
CA GLU A 84 -16.89 3.49 -17.74
C GLU A 84 -16.47 4.93 -17.43
N ASN A 85 -15.32 5.12 -16.77
CA ASN A 85 -14.90 6.44 -16.26
C ASN A 85 -13.65 7.00 -16.96
N GLY A 86 -13.03 6.22 -17.86
CA GLY A 86 -11.84 6.61 -18.62
C GLY A 86 -10.57 6.86 -17.79
N ARG A 87 -10.58 6.57 -16.48
CA ARG A 87 -9.42 6.81 -15.60
C ARG A 87 -8.40 5.70 -15.75
N TYR A 88 -7.13 6.09 -15.68
CA TYR A 88 -5.99 5.18 -15.72
C TYR A 88 -5.63 4.65 -14.33
N TYR A 89 -5.32 3.36 -14.26
CA TYR A 89 -4.96 2.64 -13.04
C TYR A 89 -3.74 1.76 -13.28
N ALA A 90 -3.02 1.48 -12.20
CA ALA A 90 -2.02 0.42 -12.15
C ALA A 90 -2.68 -0.86 -11.62
N VAL A 91 -2.85 -1.88 -12.47
CA VAL A 91 -3.48 -3.15 -12.11
C VAL A 91 -2.38 -4.19 -11.84
N LYS A 92 -2.14 -4.50 -10.57
CA LYS A 92 -1.22 -5.57 -10.13
C LYS A 92 -1.98 -6.90 -10.18
N VAL A 93 -1.60 -7.76 -11.13
CA VAL A 93 -2.20 -9.07 -11.38
C VAL A 93 -1.28 -10.16 -10.86
N LEU A 94 -1.72 -10.89 -9.84
CA LEU A 94 -0.95 -11.93 -9.16
C LEU A 94 -1.50 -13.31 -9.51
N GLN A 95 -0.62 -14.28 -9.76
CA GLN A 95 -1.01 -15.64 -10.12
C GLN A 95 -1.15 -16.50 -8.86
N LYS A 96 -2.36 -17.03 -8.62
CA LYS A 96 -2.68 -17.81 -7.41
C LYS A 96 -1.79 -19.05 -7.28
N HIS A 97 -1.51 -19.74 -8.38
CA HIS A 97 -0.68 -20.93 -8.33
C HIS A 97 0.73 -20.62 -7.81
N ILE A 98 1.35 -19.50 -8.23
CA ILE A 98 2.68 -19.09 -7.77
C ILE A 98 2.65 -18.78 -6.25
N ILE A 99 1.61 -18.08 -5.79
CA ILE A 99 1.43 -17.73 -4.38
C ILE A 99 1.33 -19.00 -3.52
N LEU A 100 0.47 -19.95 -3.93
CA LEU A 100 0.25 -21.21 -3.21
C LEU A 100 1.51 -22.09 -3.20
N THR A 101 2.20 -22.22 -4.34
CA THR A 101 3.44 -22.99 -4.44
C THR A 101 4.54 -22.43 -3.53
N ARG A 102 4.59 -21.10 -3.37
CA ARG A 102 5.56 -20.43 -2.48
C ARG A 102 5.10 -20.30 -1.03
N LYS A 103 3.85 -20.64 -0.71
CA LYS A 103 3.23 -20.50 0.62
C LYS A 103 3.21 -19.05 1.13
N GLU A 104 2.93 -18.12 0.23
CA GLU A 104 2.99 -16.66 0.44
C GLU A 104 1.61 -16.01 0.61
N GLU A 105 0.56 -16.81 0.82
CA GLU A 105 -0.84 -16.36 0.93
C GLU A 105 -1.02 -15.32 2.05
N ARG A 106 -0.32 -15.54 3.18
CA ARG A 106 -0.39 -14.63 4.32
C ARG A 106 0.19 -13.25 4.01
N ASN A 107 1.25 -13.20 3.21
CA ASN A 107 1.92 -11.95 2.85
C ASN A 107 1.07 -11.16 1.84
N VAL A 108 0.49 -11.84 0.84
CA VAL A 108 -0.47 -11.21 -0.10
C VAL A 108 -1.71 -10.66 0.61
N MET A 109 -2.29 -11.43 1.55
CA MET A 109 -3.42 -10.93 2.33
C MET A 109 -3.01 -9.83 3.32
N CYS A 110 -1.76 -9.79 3.76
CA CYS A 110 -1.22 -8.69 4.57
C CYS A 110 -1.10 -7.40 3.76
N GLU A 111 -0.52 -7.48 2.56
CA GLU A 111 -0.44 -6.37 1.61
C GLU A 111 -1.82 -5.77 1.34
N HIS A 112 -2.80 -6.63 1.03
CA HIS A 112 -4.19 -6.23 0.79
C HIS A 112 -4.81 -5.49 2.00
N ARG A 113 -4.62 -6.01 3.22
CA ARG A 113 -5.13 -5.34 4.43
C ARG A 113 -4.44 -4.00 4.72
N VAL A 114 -3.13 -3.90 4.46
CA VAL A 114 -2.40 -2.64 4.62
C VAL A 114 -2.96 -1.60 3.67
N LEU A 115 -3.13 -1.95 2.38
CA LEU A 115 -3.75 -1.08 1.38
C LEU A 115 -5.14 -0.57 1.79
N LEU A 116 -5.97 -1.42 2.40
CA LEU A 116 -7.29 -1.02 2.92
C LEU A 116 -7.22 -0.05 4.11
N LYS A 117 -6.16 -0.11 4.92
CA LYS A 117 -5.97 0.80 6.08
C LYS A 117 -5.36 2.14 5.70
N THR A 118 -4.76 2.24 4.51
CA THR A 118 -3.98 3.41 4.07
C THR A 118 -4.63 4.26 3.00
N LEU A 119 -5.93 4.04 2.71
CA LEU A 119 -6.68 4.65 1.60
C LEU A 119 -6.72 6.19 1.56
N ASN A 120 -6.43 6.84 2.68
CA ASN A 120 -6.62 8.28 2.85
C ASN A 120 -5.30 9.06 3.00
N HIS A 121 -4.14 8.39 2.96
CA HIS A 121 -2.88 9.08 3.10
C HIS A 121 -2.35 9.56 1.74
N PRO A 122 -2.01 10.85 1.56
CA PRO A 122 -1.68 11.47 0.27
C PRO A 122 -0.42 10.94 -0.41
N PHE A 123 0.48 10.34 0.37
CA PHE A 123 1.79 9.84 -0.07
C PHE A 123 1.90 8.30 -0.06
N LEU A 124 0.76 7.61 0.07
CA LEU A 124 0.68 6.14 -0.04
C LEU A 124 -0.22 5.78 -1.22
N VAL A 125 0.16 4.78 -2.00
CA VAL A 125 -0.66 4.33 -3.15
C VAL A 125 -2.04 3.86 -2.67
N LYS A 126 -3.10 4.33 -3.33
CA LYS A 126 -4.47 3.98 -2.98
C LYS A 126 -4.94 2.73 -3.71
N LEU A 127 -5.66 1.88 -2.98
CA LEU A 127 -6.45 0.78 -3.55
C LEU A 127 -7.85 1.27 -3.91
N HIS A 128 -8.22 1.13 -5.18
CA HIS A 128 -9.55 1.48 -5.71
C HIS A 128 -10.45 0.26 -5.75
N PHE A 129 -9.93 -0.85 -6.28
CA PHE A 129 -10.66 -2.10 -6.38
C PHE A 129 -9.73 -3.26 -6.09
N SER A 130 -10.27 -4.32 -5.51
CA SER A 130 -9.62 -5.62 -5.55
C SER A 130 -10.66 -6.69 -5.83
N PHE A 131 -10.30 -7.61 -6.72
CA PHE A 131 -11.17 -8.71 -7.11
C PHE A 131 -10.33 -9.90 -7.52
N GLN A 132 -10.95 -11.05 -7.72
CA GLN A 132 -10.25 -12.28 -8.04
C GLN A 132 -10.99 -13.08 -9.10
N THR A 133 -10.23 -13.75 -9.95
CA THR A 133 -10.72 -14.79 -10.86
C THR A 133 -10.36 -16.16 -10.28
N LYS A 134 -10.63 -17.24 -11.02
CA LYS A 134 -10.20 -18.60 -10.66
C LYS A 134 -8.70 -18.68 -10.34
N ASP A 135 -7.88 -18.07 -11.17
CA ASP A 135 -6.44 -18.26 -11.25
C ASP A 135 -5.62 -17.05 -10.79
N ARG A 136 -6.24 -15.88 -10.65
CA ARG A 136 -5.55 -14.61 -10.38
C ARG A 136 -6.22 -13.76 -9.31
N LEU A 137 -5.41 -12.90 -8.71
CA LEU A 137 -5.82 -11.81 -7.83
C LEU A 137 -5.50 -10.48 -8.53
N TYR A 138 -6.39 -9.51 -8.41
CA TYR A 138 -6.28 -8.19 -9.03
C TYR A 138 -6.33 -7.12 -7.94
N LEU A 139 -5.29 -6.28 -7.90
CA LEU A 139 -5.26 -5.05 -7.10
C LEU A 139 -5.22 -3.87 -8.08
N VAL A 140 -6.27 -3.05 -8.07
CA VAL A 140 -6.39 -1.86 -8.91
C VAL A 140 -5.98 -0.63 -8.09
N LEU A 141 -4.82 -0.07 -8.41
CA LEU A 141 -4.12 0.95 -7.64
C LEU A 141 -4.06 2.29 -8.40
N ASP A 142 -3.73 3.37 -7.70
CA ASP A 142 -3.35 4.63 -8.36
C ASP A 142 -2.26 4.40 -9.39
N TYR A 143 -2.39 5.06 -10.55
CA TYR A 143 -1.32 5.13 -11.52
C TYR A 143 -0.47 6.38 -11.28
N ALA A 144 0.76 6.17 -10.78
CA ALA A 144 1.74 7.24 -10.58
C ALA A 144 2.61 7.40 -11.85
N CYS A 145 2.14 8.22 -12.79
CA CYS A 145 2.76 8.42 -14.11
C CYS A 145 4.08 9.22 -14.07
N GLY A 146 4.43 9.84 -12.94
CA GLY A 146 5.74 10.45 -12.74
C GLY A 146 6.89 9.44 -12.69
N GLY A 147 6.59 8.14 -12.57
CA GLY A 147 7.58 7.06 -12.63
C GLY A 147 8.37 6.87 -11.33
N GLU A 148 9.33 5.95 -11.35
CA GLU A 148 10.16 5.59 -10.20
C GLU A 148 11.17 6.69 -9.87
N LEU A 149 11.34 7.01 -8.59
CA LEU A 149 12.37 7.94 -8.12
C LEU A 149 13.77 7.46 -8.54
N PHE A 150 13.97 6.13 -8.56
CA PHE A 150 15.18 5.50 -9.08
C PHE A 150 15.54 6.00 -10.49
N TYR A 151 14.58 6.03 -11.42
CA TYR A 151 14.80 6.46 -12.80
C TYR A 151 15.26 7.93 -12.87
N HIS A 152 14.63 8.81 -12.10
CA HIS A 152 15.02 10.22 -12.01
C HIS A 152 16.42 10.39 -11.43
N LEU A 153 16.73 9.65 -10.36
CA LEU A 153 18.03 9.73 -9.69
C LEU A 153 19.16 9.20 -10.58
N GLN A 154 18.95 8.10 -11.31
CA GLN A 154 19.94 7.57 -12.25
C GLN A 154 20.24 8.55 -13.40
N ARG A 155 19.24 9.31 -13.86
CA ARG A 155 19.41 10.31 -14.93
C ARG A 155 20.15 11.56 -14.47
N GLU A 156 19.86 12.03 -13.27
CA GLU A 156 20.44 13.28 -12.73
C GLU A 156 21.73 13.05 -11.93
N GLY A 157 21.99 11.81 -11.49
CA GLY A 157 23.10 11.41 -10.65
C GLY A 157 22.88 11.76 -9.17
N VAL A 158 22.53 13.01 -8.88
CA VAL A 158 22.19 13.50 -7.53
C VAL A 158 21.05 14.52 -7.60
N PHE A 159 20.26 14.62 -6.54
CA PHE A 159 19.30 15.70 -6.36
C PHE A 159 19.88 16.83 -5.51
N GLY A 160 19.48 18.05 -5.85
CA GLY A 160 19.74 19.20 -4.99
C GLY A 160 19.08 19.04 -3.62
N GLU A 161 19.73 19.56 -2.57
CA GLU A 161 19.26 19.45 -1.19
C GLU A 161 17.80 19.89 -0.98
N PRO A 162 17.28 20.97 -1.61
CA PRO A 162 15.86 21.33 -1.49
C PRO A 162 14.91 20.23 -1.99
N ARG A 163 15.24 19.57 -3.11
CA ARG A 163 14.44 18.47 -3.67
C ARG A 163 14.50 17.23 -2.78
N ALA A 164 15.70 16.86 -2.34
CA ALA A 164 15.89 15.74 -1.42
C ALA A 164 15.18 15.97 -0.08
N ARG A 165 15.20 17.20 0.45
CA ARG A 165 14.48 17.59 1.67
C ARG A 165 12.97 17.43 1.52
N PHE A 166 12.42 17.91 0.42
CA PHE A 166 10.98 17.82 0.13
C PHE A 166 10.53 16.35 0.08
N TYR A 167 11.18 15.52 -0.75
CA TYR A 167 10.83 14.10 -0.84
C TYR A 167 11.06 13.35 0.48
N ALA A 168 12.14 13.63 1.21
CA ALA A 168 12.38 13.03 2.52
C ALA A 168 11.30 13.38 3.55
N ALA A 169 10.74 14.59 3.48
CA ALA A 169 9.63 14.99 4.35
C ALA A 169 8.33 14.24 4.00
N GLU A 170 8.00 14.08 2.71
CA GLU A 170 6.82 13.32 2.28
C GLU A 170 6.94 11.83 2.64
N MET A 171 8.11 11.24 2.40
CA MET A 171 8.41 9.87 2.83
C MET A 171 8.30 9.71 4.34
N ALA A 172 8.82 10.67 5.12
CA ALA A 172 8.71 10.64 6.57
C ALA A 172 7.25 10.71 7.05
N CYS A 173 6.39 11.52 6.41
CA CYS A 173 4.96 11.56 6.70
C CYS A 173 4.31 10.20 6.46
N ALA A 174 4.57 9.59 5.30
CA ALA A 174 4.04 8.29 4.93
C ALA A 174 4.44 7.19 5.93
N LEU A 175 5.73 7.13 6.30
CA LEU A 175 6.23 6.18 7.29
C LEU A 175 5.64 6.43 8.68
N GLY A 176 5.60 7.69 9.13
CA GLY A 176 5.01 8.06 10.41
C GLY A 176 3.53 7.68 10.50
N TYR A 177 2.77 7.84 9.41
CA TYR A 177 1.39 7.38 9.33
C TYR A 177 1.28 5.85 9.46
N LEU A 178 2.09 5.08 8.73
CA LEU A 178 2.13 3.61 8.87
C LEU A 178 2.46 3.19 10.31
N HIS A 179 3.47 3.82 10.93
CA HIS A 179 3.85 3.54 12.31
C HIS A 179 2.72 3.87 13.31
N SER A 180 1.93 4.91 13.04
CA SER A 180 0.74 5.24 13.85
C SER A 180 -0.28 4.10 13.84
N LEU A 181 -0.40 3.40 12.71
CA LEU A 181 -1.24 2.22 12.50
C LEU A 181 -0.59 0.90 12.95
N LYS A 182 0.60 0.96 13.55
CA LYS A 182 1.40 -0.21 13.99
C LYS A 182 1.82 -1.10 12.81
N ILE A 183 2.13 -0.48 11.68
CA ILE A 183 2.64 -1.11 10.46
C ILE A 183 4.07 -0.64 10.25
N VAL A 184 4.99 -1.58 9.96
CA VAL A 184 6.37 -1.28 9.56
C VAL A 184 6.52 -1.63 8.09
N TYR A 185 7.07 -0.73 7.28
CA TYR A 185 7.13 -0.80 5.83
C TYR A 185 8.21 -1.77 5.32
N ARG A 186 9.44 -1.65 5.84
CA ARG A 186 10.61 -2.55 5.66
C ARG A 186 11.22 -2.64 4.26
N ASP A 187 10.72 -1.92 3.26
CA ASP A 187 11.26 -1.97 1.88
C ASP A 187 11.38 -0.58 1.24
N LEU A 188 11.85 0.40 2.01
CA LEU A 188 12.09 1.75 1.48
C LEU A 188 13.35 1.77 0.61
N LYS A 189 13.14 2.02 -0.68
CA LYS A 189 14.17 2.13 -1.72
C LYS A 189 13.63 2.96 -2.90
N PRO A 190 14.49 3.58 -3.72
CA PRO A 190 14.06 4.45 -4.83
C PRO A 190 13.11 3.78 -5.83
N GLU A 191 13.17 2.46 -6.00
CA GLU A 191 12.30 1.69 -6.90
C GLU A 191 10.86 1.58 -6.39
N ASN A 192 10.65 1.65 -5.07
CA ASN A 192 9.32 1.60 -4.45
C ASN A 192 8.75 3.00 -4.15
N ILE A 193 9.46 4.05 -4.57
CA ILE A 193 9.06 5.44 -4.41
C ILE A 193 8.71 5.96 -5.80
N LEU A 194 7.43 6.23 -6.05
CA LEU A 194 6.97 6.77 -7.31
C LEU A 194 6.69 8.27 -7.18
N LEU A 195 6.62 8.96 -8.32
CA LEU A 195 6.09 10.32 -8.39
C LEU A 195 4.71 10.33 -9.05
N ASP A 196 3.76 11.07 -8.48
CA ASP A 196 2.48 11.35 -9.14
C ASP A 196 2.65 12.40 -10.26
N SER A 197 1.54 12.72 -10.95
CA SER A 197 1.57 13.69 -12.05
C SER A 197 1.93 15.12 -11.63
N ALA A 198 1.78 15.45 -10.35
CA ALA A 198 2.16 16.74 -9.78
C ALA A 198 3.59 16.75 -9.24
N GLY A 199 4.23 15.58 -9.12
CA GLY A 199 5.60 15.44 -8.64
C GLY A 199 5.72 15.14 -7.14
N HIS A 200 4.62 14.79 -6.46
CA HIS A 200 4.65 14.31 -5.08
C HIS A 200 5.02 12.83 -5.00
N VAL A 201 5.67 12.45 -3.90
CA VAL A 201 6.00 11.05 -3.58
C VAL A 201 4.74 10.21 -3.35
N VAL A 202 4.75 9.01 -3.91
CA VAL A 202 3.78 7.94 -3.62
C VAL A 202 4.56 6.67 -3.30
N LEU A 203 4.53 6.23 -2.04
CA LEU A 203 5.08 4.92 -1.68
C LEU A 203 4.17 3.80 -2.18
N THR A 204 4.78 2.79 -2.80
CA THR A 204 4.10 1.61 -3.34
C THR A 204 4.63 0.31 -2.73
N ASP A 205 4.14 -0.83 -3.20
CA ASP A 205 4.57 -2.19 -2.83
C ASP A 205 4.63 -2.49 -1.31
N PHE A 206 3.46 -2.75 -0.71
CA PHE A 206 3.35 -3.11 0.70
C PHE A 206 3.57 -4.61 0.98
N GLY A 207 4.11 -5.37 0.01
CA GLY A 207 4.30 -6.82 0.11
C GLY A 207 5.20 -7.27 1.27
N LEU A 208 6.11 -6.39 1.71
CA LEU A 208 7.01 -6.64 2.84
C LEU A 208 6.58 -5.96 4.14
N CYS A 209 5.40 -5.36 4.21
CA CYS A 209 4.92 -4.73 5.44
C CYS A 209 4.71 -5.75 6.57
N LYS A 210 4.81 -5.25 7.82
CA LYS A 210 4.50 -6.02 9.02
C LYS A 210 3.48 -5.29 9.89
N GLU A 211 2.28 -5.86 10.00
CA GLU A 211 1.23 -5.38 10.91
C GLU A 211 1.46 -5.83 12.36
N GLY A 212 0.80 -5.17 13.31
CA GLY A 212 0.72 -5.59 14.70
C GLY A 212 1.94 -5.20 15.56
N MET A 213 2.78 -4.29 15.06
CA MET A 213 4.00 -3.84 15.72
C MET A 213 3.69 -2.79 16.81
N SER A 214 2.97 -3.22 17.85
CA SER A 214 2.53 -2.35 18.97
C SER A 214 3.49 -2.40 20.17
N GLY A 215 3.65 -1.27 20.87
CA GLY A 215 4.45 -1.18 22.09
C GLY A 215 5.92 -1.57 21.88
N ARG A 216 6.36 -2.66 22.54
CA ARG A 216 7.69 -3.26 22.38
C ARG A 216 7.72 -4.38 21.33
N GLY A 217 6.73 -4.45 20.45
CA GLY A 217 6.63 -5.49 19.42
C GLY A 217 7.84 -5.48 18.49
N THR A 218 8.48 -6.64 18.36
CA THR A 218 9.64 -6.85 17.47
C THR A 218 9.35 -7.95 16.46
N THR A 219 10.16 -8.00 15.41
CA THR A 219 10.19 -9.11 14.47
C THR A 219 11.63 -9.48 14.11
N ARG A 220 11.81 -10.65 13.49
CA ARG A 220 13.13 -11.22 13.11
C ARG A 220 13.19 -11.63 11.63
N THR A 221 12.16 -11.36 10.84
CA THR A 221 12.12 -11.76 9.43
C THR A 221 13.21 -11.03 8.65
N PHE A 222 14.09 -11.76 7.99
CA PHE A 222 15.07 -11.16 7.08
C PHE A 222 14.39 -10.86 5.73
N CYS A 223 14.20 -9.57 5.41
CA CYS A 223 13.57 -9.12 4.16
C CYS A 223 14.01 -7.69 3.81
N GLY A 224 13.83 -7.30 2.55
CA GLY A 224 14.18 -5.99 1.99
C GLY A 224 15.45 -6.04 1.13
N THR A 225 15.74 -4.93 0.47
CA THR A 225 16.87 -4.80 -0.45
C THR A 225 18.18 -4.49 0.30
N PRO A 226 19.28 -5.27 0.12
CA PRO A 226 20.48 -5.20 0.94
C PRO A 226 21.10 -3.81 1.16
N GLU A 227 21.14 -2.95 0.14
CA GLU A 227 21.74 -1.61 0.23
C GLU A 227 21.05 -0.70 1.27
N TYR A 228 19.78 -0.98 1.57
CA TYR A 228 18.91 -0.17 2.44
C TYR A 228 18.60 -0.84 3.78
N LEU A 229 19.10 -2.06 4.02
CA LEU A 229 18.84 -2.80 5.26
C LEU A 229 19.58 -2.21 6.46
N ALA A 230 18.87 -2.10 7.58
CA ALA A 230 19.47 -1.70 8.84
C ALA A 230 20.42 -2.80 9.38
N PRO A 231 21.48 -2.44 10.13
CA PRO A 231 22.46 -3.40 10.65
C PRO A 231 21.84 -4.50 11.51
N GLU A 232 20.82 -4.17 12.30
CA GLU A 232 20.12 -5.15 13.13
C GLU A 232 19.38 -6.23 12.33
N VAL A 233 18.89 -5.91 11.12
CA VAL A 233 18.27 -6.89 10.22
C VAL A 233 19.33 -7.84 9.66
N LEU A 234 20.47 -7.30 9.23
CA LEU A 234 21.61 -8.08 8.72
C LEU A 234 22.19 -9.03 9.78
N LEU A 235 22.23 -8.57 11.03
CA LEU A 235 22.67 -9.35 12.17
C LEU A 235 21.60 -10.33 12.70
N GLN A 236 20.45 -10.44 12.02
CA GLN A 236 19.30 -11.27 12.43
C GLN A 236 18.83 -11.01 13.87
N LYS A 237 18.99 -9.77 14.34
CA LYS A 237 18.50 -9.33 15.64
C LYS A 237 17.01 -9.01 15.52
N GLU A 238 16.36 -8.98 16.68
CA GLU A 238 15.03 -8.39 16.75
C GLU A 238 15.06 -6.91 16.41
N TYR A 239 14.15 -6.51 15.54
CA TYR A 239 14.02 -5.14 15.09
C TYR A 239 12.55 -4.68 15.16
N ASP A 240 12.36 -3.37 15.08
CA ASP A 240 11.06 -2.69 15.16
C ASP A 240 10.97 -1.62 14.05
N ARG A 241 10.04 -0.67 14.19
CA ARG A 241 9.83 0.43 13.23
C ARG A 241 11.05 1.28 12.92
N THR A 242 12.10 1.28 13.76
CA THR A 242 13.32 2.06 13.52
C THR A 242 14.08 1.66 12.26
N VAL A 243 13.81 0.48 11.69
CA VAL A 243 14.42 0.07 10.42
C VAL A 243 13.97 0.94 9.25
N ASP A 244 12.74 1.47 9.30
CA ASP A 244 12.23 2.37 8.25
C ASP A 244 12.95 3.72 8.30
N TRP A 245 13.32 4.21 9.49
CA TRP A 245 14.13 5.42 9.64
C TRP A 245 15.56 5.25 9.14
N TRP A 246 16.14 4.05 9.27
CA TRP A 246 17.40 3.73 8.61
C TRP A 246 17.25 3.76 7.08
N GLY A 247 16.19 3.12 6.56
CA GLY A 247 15.87 3.14 5.13
C GLY A 247 15.73 4.57 4.60
N LEU A 248 15.03 5.45 5.32
CA LEU A 248 14.92 6.87 4.97
C LEU A 248 16.30 7.56 4.92
N GLY A 249 17.17 7.26 5.89
CA GLY A 249 18.54 7.76 5.89
C GLY A 249 19.35 7.27 4.69
N ALA A 250 19.19 6.01 4.29
CA ALA A 250 19.88 5.42 3.15
C ALA A 250 19.40 6.04 1.82
N VAL A 251 18.09 6.17 1.63
CA VAL A 251 17.50 6.84 0.44
C VAL A 251 17.88 8.32 0.40
N LEU A 252 17.83 9.03 1.53
CA LEU A 252 18.27 10.43 1.59
C LEU A 252 19.75 10.59 1.24
N HIS A 253 20.60 9.68 1.73
CA HIS A 253 22.01 9.68 1.35
C HIS A 253 22.18 9.49 -0.16
N GLU A 254 21.47 8.54 -0.74
CA GLU A 254 21.52 8.28 -2.18
C GLU A 254 21.01 9.47 -2.99
N MET A 255 19.93 10.14 -2.58
CA MET A 255 19.47 11.36 -3.25
C MET A 255 20.54 12.47 -3.22
N LEU A 256 21.28 12.61 -2.12
CA LEU A 256 22.27 13.68 -1.94
C LEU A 256 23.66 13.37 -2.54
N TYR A 257 24.02 12.09 -2.63
CA TYR A 257 25.38 11.64 -2.99
C TYR A 257 25.43 10.66 -4.16
N GLY A 258 24.28 10.22 -4.67
CA GLY A 258 24.10 9.37 -5.85
C GLY A 258 24.27 7.88 -5.60
N LEU A 259 24.66 7.49 -4.38
CA LEU A 259 24.84 6.10 -3.98
C LEU A 259 24.37 5.88 -2.52
N PRO A 260 23.91 4.67 -2.17
CA PRO A 260 23.66 4.30 -0.78
C PRO A 260 24.93 4.48 0.09
N PRO A 261 24.78 4.74 1.41
CA PRO A 261 25.88 5.20 2.28
C PRO A 261 27.05 4.23 2.41
N PHE A 262 26.82 2.93 2.23
CA PHE A 262 27.81 1.88 2.41
C PHE A 262 28.01 1.05 1.15
N TYR A 263 27.59 1.58 -0.01
CA TYR A 263 27.63 0.86 -1.28
C TYR A 263 29.02 0.35 -1.62
N ASN A 264 29.08 -0.90 -2.09
CA ASN A 264 30.26 -1.52 -2.66
C ASN A 264 29.82 -2.50 -3.74
N ALA A 265 30.61 -2.62 -4.82
CA ALA A 265 30.34 -3.58 -5.90
C ALA A 265 30.41 -5.03 -5.40
N ASP A 266 31.28 -5.33 -4.43
CA ASP A 266 31.24 -6.60 -3.70
C ASP A 266 30.14 -6.55 -2.65
N ARG A 267 29.10 -7.36 -2.86
CA ARG A 267 27.96 -7.48 -1.95
C ARG A 267 28.38 -7.88 -0.54
N LEU A 268 29.33 -8.80 -0.36
CA LEU A 268 29.75 -9.22 0.98
C LEU A 268 30.47 -8.08 1.71
N GLU A 269 31.26 -7.29 0.99
CA GLU A 269 31.93 -6.13 1.55
C GLU A 269 30.94 -5.01 1.87
N MET A 270 29.95 -4.77 1.01
CA MET A 270 28.85 -3.85 1.29
C MET A 270 28.11 -4.22 2.59
N LEU A 271 27.76 -5.50 2.76
CA LEU A 271 27.12 -5.98 3.99
C LEU A 271 28.01 -5.77 5.23
N ARG A 272 29.33 -6.01 5.11
CA ARG A 272 30.29 -5.69 6.18
C ARG A 272 30.36 -4.19 6.46
N ASN A 273 30.34 -3.36 5.43
CA ASN A 273 30.38 -1.90 5.56
C ASN A 273 29.15 -1.39 6.30
N ILE A 274 27.96 -1.89 5.98
CA ILE A 274 26.72 -1.57 6.71
C ILE A 274 26.87 -1.87 8.20
N ILE A 275 27.48 -3.00 8.57
CA ILE A 275 27.60 -3.41 9.97
C ILE A 275 28.73 -2.67 10.71
N TYR A 276 29.88 -2.43 10.06
CA TYR A 276 31.11 -2.04 10.76
C TYR A 276 31.73 -0.71 10.32
N GLN A 277 31.59 -0.30 9.06
CA GLN A 277 32.31 0.87 8.54
C GLN A 277 31.70 2.18 9.07
N PRO A 278 32.47 3.09 9.71
CA PRO A 278 31.97 4.40 10.10
C PRO A 278 31.38 5.16 8.90
N LEU A 279 30.28 5.89 9.11
CA LEU A 279 29.70 6.71 8.06
C LEU A 279 30.64 7.88 7.71
N VAL A 280 31.04 7.98 6.44
CA VAL A 280 31.89 9.06 5.95
C VAL A 280 31.11 9.90 4.95
N LEU A 281 30.79 11.14 5.32
CA LEU A 281 30.05 12.08 4.48
C LEU A 281 31.01 13.06 3.80
N LYS A 282 31.02 13.09 2.46
CA LYS A 282 31.78 14.08 1.68
C LYS A 282 31.22 15.49 1.90
N PRO A 283 32.05 16.55 1.77
CA PRO A 283 31.56 17.93 1.70
C PRO A 283 30.58 18.12 0.54
N GLY A 284 29.72 19.13 0.60
CA GLY A 284 28.79 19.47 -0.50
C GLY A 284 27.31 19.59 -0.09
N VAL A 285 26.96 19.18 1.13
CA VAL A 285 25.62 19.36 1.71
C VAL A 285 25.70 20.14 3.02
N SER A 286 24.58 20.71 3.47
CA SER A 286 24.52 21.53 4.67
C SER A 286 24.89 20.76 5.94
N SER A 287 25.30 21.48 6.99
CA SER A 287 25.54 20.88 8.32
C SER A 287 24.29 20.19 8.86
N ALA A 288 23.10 20.73 8.57
CA ALA A 288 21.82 20.13 8.94
C ALA A 288 21.57 18.80 8.21
N ALA A 289 21.88 18.71 6.92
CA ALA A 289 21.77 17.47 6.16
C ALA A 289 22.73 16.39 6.70
N ARG A 290 23.97 16.78 7.00
CA ARG A 290 24.97 15.89 7.60
C ARG A 290 24.52 15.37 8.96
N ASP A 291 24.03 16.26 9.84
CA ASP A 291 23.52 15.88 11.17
C ASP A 291 22.33 14.92 11.06
N LEU A 292 21.39 15.18 10.14
CA LEU A 292 20.25 14.29 9.91
C LEU A 292 20.70 12.88 9.50
N LEU A 293 21.59 12.78 8.52
CA LEU A 293 22.13 11.50 8.04
C LEU A 293 22.85 10.74 9.15
N MET A 294 23.70 11.42 9.93
CA MET A 294 24.40 10.78 11.06
C MET A 294 23.43 10.22 12.12
N ARG A 295 22.30 10.89 12.36
CA ARG A 295 21.31 10.44 13.35
C ARG A 295 20.36 9.36 12.83
N LEU A 296 19.97 9.39 11.55
CA LEU A 296 19.15 8.34 10.92
C LEU A 296 19.96 7.06 10.68
N LEU A 297 21.23 7.19 10.27
CA LEU A 297 22.14 6.07 10.02
C LEU A 297 22.93 5.66 11.28
N ASN A 298 22.35 5.89 12.46
CA ASN A 298 22.91 5.39 13.71
C ASN A 298 22.65 3.88 13.83
N ARG A 299 23.71 3.10 14.01
CA ARG A 299 23.64 1.63 14.13
C ARG A 299 22.94 1.18 15.42
N ASP A 300 23.04 1.98 16.47
CA ASP A 300 22.27 1.74 17.69
C ASP A 300 20.84 2.22 17.48
N ARG A 301 19.93 1.27 17.21
CA ARG A 301 18.51 1.58 16.97
C ARG A 301 17.85 2.38 18.10
N ALA A 302 18.32 2.28 19.34
CA ALA A 302 17.76 3.04 20.46
C ALA A 302 18.21 4.51 20.48
N LYS A 303 19.33 4.81 19.82
CA LYS A 303 19.88 6.17 19.64
C LYS A 303 19.55 6.77 18.28
N ARG A 304 19.00 5.97 17.36
CA ARG A 304 18.57 6.40 16.03
C ARG A 304 17.46 7.44 16.13
N LEU A 305 17.53 8.48 15.29
CA LEU A 305 16.45 9.47 15.20
C LEU A 305 15.13 8.77 14.81
N GLY A 306 14.05 9.09 15.51
CA GLY A 306 12.75 8.44 15.36
C GLY A 306 12.52 7.28 16.34
N ALA A 307 13.52 6.88 17.12
CA ALA A 307 13.36 5.78 18.09
C ALA A 307 12.40 6.12 19.24
N LYS A 308 12.42 7.37 19.75
CA LYS A 308 11.64 7.72 20.96
C LYS A 308 10.25 8.26 20.62
N ARG A 309 10.18 9.33 19.82
CA ARG A 309 8.93 10.02 19.46
C ARG A 309 8.57 9.92 17.98
N ASP A 310 9.18 8.96 17.28
CA ASP A 310 8.86 8.65 15.88
C ASP A 310 9.01 9.87 14.97
N LEU A 311 8.07 10.08 14.03
CA LEU A 311 8.02 11.22 13.11
C LEU A 311 8.26 12.57 13.81
N THR A 312 7.73 12.77 15.03
CA THR A 312 7.88 14.03 15.79
C THR A 312 9.35 14.47 15.97
N GLU A 313 10.28 13.51 16.11
CA GLU A 313 11.71 13.82 16.23
C GLU A 313 12.29 14.34 14.93
N LEU A 314 11.84 13.79 13.79
CA LEU A 314 12.24 14.25 12.46
C LEU A 314 11.64 15.63 12.17
N GLN A 315 10.37 15.86 12.52
CA GLN A 315 9.72 17.17 12.34
C GLN A 315 10.44 18.30 13.06
N SER A 316 11.06 18.00 14.20
CA SER A 316 11.82 18.96 15.00
C SER A 316 13.26 19.18 14.51
N HIS A 317 13.71 18.43 13.50
CA HIS A 317 15.11 18.45 13.06
C HIS A 317 15.39 19.68 12.18
N PRO A 318 16.52 20.41 12.37
CA PRO A 318 16.83 21.63 11.61
C PRO A 318 16.83 21.48 10.09
N PHE A 319 17.15 20.29 9.58
CA PHE A 319 17.07 19.98 8.15
C PHE A 319 15.68 20.21 7.55
N PHE A 320 14.61 20.02 8.32
CA PHE A 320 13.23 20.21 7.88
C PHE A 320 12.63 21.54 8.35
N SER A 321 13.45 22.49 8.85
CA SER A 321 12.97 23.77 9.38
C SER A 321 12.15 24.62 8.40
N SER A 322 12.35 24.42 7.09
CA SER A 322 11.59 25.10 6.03
C SER A 322 10.29 24.40 5.64
N ILE A 323 9.94 23.27 6.26
CA ILE A 323 8.79 22.45 5.90
C ILE A 323 7.64 22.70 6.88
N HIS A 324 6.52 23.21 6.37
CA HIS A 324 5.26 23.25 7.10
C HIS A 324 4.53 21.92 6.91
N TRP A 325 4.57 21.06 7.93
CA TRP A 325 4.14 19.66 7.81
C TRP A 325 2.65 19.50 7.49
N ASP A 326 1.79 20.36 8.03
CA ASP A 326 0.34 20.32 7.75
C ASP A 326 0.05 20.71 6.29
N GLU A 327 0.73 21.74 5.77
CA GLU A 327 0.66 22.14 4.36
C GLU A 327 1.23 21.07 3.43
N LEU A 328 2.31 20.40 3.84
CA LEU A 328 2.92 19.31 3.09
C LEU A 328 1.90 18.16 2.92
N VAL A 329 1.33 17.68 4.02
CA VAL A 329 0.31 16.60 4.00
C VAL A 329 -0.94 17.03 3.22
N ALA A 330 -1.32 18.31 3.28
CA ALA A 330 -2.41 18.84 2.48
C ALA A 330 -2.06 19.03 0.98
N LYS A 331 -0.84 18.67 0.54
CA LYS A 331 -0.30 18.92 -0.81
C LYS A 331 -0.40 20.39 -1.25
N GLN A 332 -0.24 21.32 -0.30
CA GLN A 332 -0.27 22.77 -0.55
C GLN A 332 1.11 23.34 -0.84
N ILE A 333 2.18 22.61 -0.51
CA ILE A 333 3.54 22.98 -0.87
C ILE A 333 3.82 22.49 -2.30
N PRO A 334 4.17 23.37 -3.25
CA PRO A 334 4.45 22.97 -4.63
C PRO A 334 5.70 22.08 -4.70
N PRO A 335 5.65 20.94 -5.41
CA PRO A 335 6.82 20.09 -5.60
C PRO A 335 7.96 20.82 -6.32
N PRO A 336 9.22 20.58 -5.92
CA PRO A 336 10.39 21.20 -6.53
C PRO A 336 10.68 20.67 -7.95
N TYR A 337 10.05 19.56 -8.33
CA TYR A 337 10.13 18.98 -9.66
C TYR A 337 8.74 18.45 -10.03
N VAL A 338 8.26 18.84 -11.21
CA VAL A 338 7.03 18.34 -11.80
C VAL A 338 7.40 17.54 -13.06
N PRO A 339 7.03 16.25 -13.15
CA PRO A 339 7.31 15.44 -14.34
C PRO A 339 6.67 16.05 -15.60
N LEU A 340 7.42 16.08 -16.70
CA LEU A 340 6.88 16.47 -18.00
C LEU A 340 6.10 15.29 -18.58
N LEU A 341 4.79 15.47 -18.73
CA LEU A 341 3.85 14.44 -19.17
C LEU A 341 3.03 14.94 -20.36
N SER A 342 2.89 14.10 -21.38
CA SER A 342 2.01 14.25 -22.53
C SER A 342 0.54 13.97 -22.20
N GLY A 343 0.26 13.26 -21.11
CA GLY A 343 -1.10 13.01 -20.61
C GLY A 343 -1.18 12.03 -19.43
N PRO A 344 -2.40 11.71 -18.96
CA PRO A 344 -2.61 10.84 -17.80
C PRO A 344 -2.16 9.37 -17.97
N GLY A 345 -2.06 8.89 -19.21
CA GLY A 345 -1.58 7.55 -19.56
C GLY A 345 -0.12 7.52 -20.04
N ASP A 346 0.66 8.58 -19.77
CA ASP A 346 2.03 8.71 -20.28
C ASP A 346 2.98 7.67 -19.67
N LEU A 347 3.75 7.02 -20.54
CA LEU A 347 4.71 5.97 -20.22
C LEU A 347 6.18 6.44 -20.27
N THR A 348 6.45 7.72 -20.55
CA THR A 348 7.80 8.27 -20.79
C THR A 348 8.73 8.06 -19.60
N ASN A 349 8.20 8.05 -18.38
CA ASN A 349 8.97 7.85 -17.15
C ASN A 349 8.95 6.38 -16.65
N ILE A 350 8.44 5.45 -17.47
CA ILE A 350 8.42 4.01 -17.18
C ILE A 350 9.55 3.34 -17.95
N ASP A 351 10.29 2.45 -17.28
CA ASP A 351 11.41 1.74 -17.88
C ASP A 351 10.98 0.97 -19.16
N PRO A 352 11.63 1.21 -20.32
CA PRO A 352 11.35 0.53 -21.57
C PRO A 352 11.33 -1.00 -21.46
N ARG A 353 12.15 -1.58 -20.58
CA ARG A 353 12.20 -3.04 -20.35
C ARG A 353 10.84 -3.64 -19.99
N PHE A 354 9.95 -2.82 -19.40
CA PHE A 354 8.59 -3.23 -19.08
C PHE A 354 7.63 -2.92 -20.21
N THR A 355 7.70 -1.70 -20.76
CA THR A 355 6.73 -1.24 -21.76
C THR A 355 6.87 -2.02 -23.08
N GLU A 356 8.03 -2.57 -23.38
CA GLU A 356 8.26 -3.44 -24.53
C GLU A 356 7.66 -4.85 -24.38
N LEU A 357 7.28 -5.27 -23.17
CA LEU A 357 6.65 -6.57 -22.96
C LEU A 357 5.21 -6.61 -23.50
N PRO A 358 4.79 -7.72 -24.14
CA PRO A 358 3.43 -7.84 -24.66
C PRO A 358 2.41 -7.97 -23.51
N VAL A 359 1.24 -7.36 -23.71
CA VAL A 359 0.07 -7.58 -22.86
C VAL A 359 -0.56 -8.93 -23.25
N PRO A 360 -0.66 -9.91 -22.34
CA PRO A 360 -1.23 -11.22 -22.68
C PRO A 360 -2.72 -11.13 -23.01
N GLN A 361 -3.13 -11.71 -24.14
CA GLN A 361 -4.55 -11.81 -24.53
C GLN A 361 -5.39 -12.62 -23.53
N SER A 362 -4.76 -13.52 -22.76
CA SER A 362 -5.41 -14.41 -21.80
C SER A 362 -5.80 -13.78 -20.47
N LEU A 363 -5.64 -12.46 -20.29
CA LEU A 363 -6.08 -11.78 -19.06
C LEU A 363 -7.59 -11.96 -18.79
N GLY A 364 -8.42 -12.16 -19.84
CA GLY A 364 -9.88 -12.32 -19.75
C GLY A 364 -10.44 -13.75 -19.88
N ALA A 365 -9.62 -14.79 -20.05
CA ALA A 365 -10.11 -16.17 -20.17
C ALA A 365 -10.07 -16.87 -18.79
N CYS A 366 -11.24 -17.23 -18.25
CA CYS A 366 -11.34 -17.90 -16.95
C CYS A 366 -12.02 -19.27 -17.09
N GLU A 367 -11.42 -20.32 -16.52
CA GLU A 367 -12.06 -21.63 -16.34
C GLU A 367 -12.84 -21.69 -14.99
N GLU A 368 -13.64 -22.74 -14.78
CA GLU A 368 -14.73 -22.74 -13.78
C GLU A 368 -14.38 -23.07 -12.30
N TYR A 369 -13.22 -23.64 -11.97
CA TYR A 369 -12.88 -24.05 -10.58
C TYR A 369 -11.45 -23.74 -10.11
N GLY A 370 -11.27 -23.00 -9.01
CA GLY A 370 -9.94 -22.74 -8.42
C GLY A 370 -9.97 -22.18 -6.99
N ALA A 371 -8.80 -22.09 -6.37
CA ALA A 371 -8.63 -21.66 -4.99
C ALA A 371 -9.17 -20.22 -4.79
N THR A 372 -9.93 -19.99 -3.72
CA THR A 372 -10.50 -18.69 -3.37
C THR A 372 -9.72 -18.06 -2.22
N PHE A 373 -9.52 -16.74 -2.26
CA PHE A 373 -8.92 -15.94 -1.19
C PHE A 373 -10.04 -15.15 -0.49
N PRO A 374 -10.59 -15.63 0.65
CA PRO A 374 -11.73 -14.98 1.30
C PRO A 374 -11.38 -13.56 1.78
N GLY A 375 -12.32 -12.62 1.64
CA GLY A 375 -12.14 -11.23 2.05
C GLY A 375 -11.23 -10.39 1.15
N PHE A 376 -10.80 -10.92 0.00
CA PHE A 376 -9.97 -10.18 -0.96
C PHE A 376 -10.77 -9.17 -1.79
N THR A 377 -12.07 -9.37 -2.01
CA THR A 377 -12.87 -8.48 -2.85
C THR A 377 -13.20 -7.17 -2.12
N TYR A 378 -12.93 -6.03 -2.75
CA TYR A 378 -13.20 -4.68 -2.23
C TYR A 378 -13.49 -3.69 -3.38
N ILE A 379 -14.40 -2.75 -3.13
CA ILE A 379 -14.74 -1.65 -4.05
C ILE A 379 -14.73 -0.35 -3.25
N ASN A 380 -14.01 0.66 -3.73
CA ASN A 380 -14.01 1.99 -3.13
C ASN A 380 -15.29 2.76 -3.52
N GLU A 381 -16.20 2.94 -2.56
CA GLU A 381 -17.52 3.54 -2.77
C GLU A 381 -17.48 4.99 -3.29
N ASN A 382 -16.38 5.72 -3.07
CA ASN A 382 -16.23 7.09 -3.57
C ASN A 382 -16.23 7.16 -5.11
N ILE A 383 -15.85 6.09 -5.80
CA ILE A 383 -15.84 6.04 -7.27
C ILE A 383 -17.25 5.82 -7.84
N LEU A 384 -18.11 5.09 -7.12
CA LEU A 384 -19.51 4.87 -7.51
C LEU A 384 -20.36 6.15 -7.39
N SER A 385 -19.96 7.08 -6.52
CA SER A 385 -20.66 8.37 -6.40
C SER A 385 -20.45 9.29 -7.61
N LEU A 386 -19.31 9.16 -8.30
CA LEU A 386 -19.01 9.91 -9.52
C LEU A 386 -19.80 9.39 -10.73
N THR A 387 -20.13 8.10 -10.76
CA THR A 387 -20.94 7.49 -11.84
C THR A 387 -22.43 7.76 -11.64
N ARG A 388 -22.96 7.63 -10.41
CA ARG A 388 -24.37 7.98 -10.12
C ARG A 388 -24.68 9.46 -10.33
N GLY A 389 -23.75 10.36 -10.03
CA GLY A 389 -23.92 11.79 -10.28
C GLY A 389 -24.00 12.16 -11.77
N HIS A 390 -23.57 11.27 -12.67
CA HIS A 390 -23.69 11.46 -14.12
C HIS A 390 -25.03 10.94 -14.66
N GLU A 391 -25.55 9.84 -14.12
CA GLU A 391 -26.88 9.31 -14.47
C GLU A 391 -28.02 10.21 -13.95
N ASP A 392 -27.89 10.76 -12.73
CA ASP A 392 -28.92 11.65 -12.15
C ASP A 392 -29.04 12.99 -12.90
N ARG A 393 -27.97 13.44 -13.60
CA ARG A 393 -28.01 14.64 -14.46
C ARG A 393 -28.62 14.38 -15.83
N ILE A 394 -28.64 13.14 -16.30
CA ILE A 394 -29.26 12.78 -17.59
C ILE A 394 -30.77 12.53 -17.41
N LEU A 395 -31.20 12.14 -16.20
CA LEU A 395 -32.61 11.93 -15.86
C LEU A 395 -33.33 13.20 -15.39
N SER A 396 -32.62 14.30 -15.09
CA SER A 396 -33.24 15.59 -14.73
C SER A 396 -33.53 16.50 -15.93
N ASP A 397 -33.01 16.16 -17.11
CA ASP A 397 -33.14 16.95 -18.36
C ASP A 397 -34.05 16.26 -19.42
N GLN A 398 -34.92 15.32 -19.01
CA GLN A 398 -35.97 14.74 -19.86
C GLN A 398 -37.38 15.03 -19.36
#